data_AF-A0A026W378-F1
#
_entry.id   AF-A0A026W378-F1
#
_cell.length_a   1.000
_cell.length_b   1.000
_cell.length_c   1.000
_cell.angle_alpha   90.00
_cell.angle_beta   90.00
_cell.angle_gamma   90.00
#
_symmetry.space_group_name_H-M   'P 1'
#
loop_
_entity.id
_entity.type
_entity.pdbx_description
1 polymer ?
#
loop_
_entity_poly.entity_id
_entity_poly.type
_entity_poly.pdbx_seq_one_letter_code
_entity_poly.pdbx_strand_id
1 'polypeptide(L)' 'VNKLLQCNVVYRISCADCDASYVGQTKRRLNTQITEHRNDIKKRTGSPSVISERRVNFDHEFKWDEVQIVDKEG' A
#
# COMPACT_ATOMS: atom_id res chain seq x y z
N VAL A 1 8.61 -11.68 13.83
CA VAL A 1 9.22 -11.50 12.49
C VAL A 1 8.84 -10.13 11.96
N ASN A 2 9.80 -9.31 11.53
CA ASN A 2 9.50 -7.98 11.00
C ASN A 2 8.84 -8.12 9.61
N LYS A 3 7.51 -7.94 9.55
CA LYS A 3 6.70 -8.08 8.31
C LYS A 3 7.22 -7.21 7.16
N LEU A 4 7.77 -6.03 7.48
CA LEU A 4 8.19 -5.03 6.50
C LEU A 4 9.47 -5.43 5.74
N LEU A 5 10.22 -6.41 6.23
CA LEU A 5 11.45 -6.89 5.59
C LEU A 5 11.21 -8.06 4.62
N GLN A 6 9.97 -8.54 4.48
CA GLN A 6 9.65 -9.69 3.63
C GLN A 6 9.52 -9.29 2.15
N CYS A 7 9.95 -10.20 1.27
CA CYS A 7 9.87 -10.10 -0.18
C CYS A 7 8.91 -11.17 -0.73
N ASN A 8 8.47 -11.03 -1.99
CA ASN A 8 7.56 -11.96 -2.67
C ASN A 8 6.26 -12.16 -1.87
N VAL A 9 5.65 -11.07 -1.44
CA VAL A 9 4.44 -11.10 -0.62
C VAL A 9 3.28 -10.42 -1.32
N VAL A 10 2.08 -10.94 -1.07
CA VAL A 10 0.84 -10.23 -1.32
C VAL A 10 0.44 -9.55 -0.01
N TYR A 11 0.21 -8.25 -0.07
CA TYR A 11 -0.10 -7.44 1.09
C TYR A 11 -1.40 -6.66 0.91
N ARG A 12 -2.03 -6.32 2.03
CA ARG A 12 -3.27 -5.56 2.11
C ARG A 12 -3.08 -4.31 2.96
N ILE A 13 -3.61 -3.20 2.47
CA ILE A 13 -3.69 -1.91 3.17
C ILE A 13 -5.16 -1.51 3.26
N SER A 14 -5.69 -1.40 4.47
CA SER A 14 -7.08 -0.99 4.69
C SER A 14 -7.21 0.53 4.65
N CYS A 15 -8.37 0.99 4.17
CA CYS A 15 -8.80 2.37 4.33
C CYS A 15 -9.14 2.63 5.81
N ALA A 16 -8.85 3.84 6.30
CA ALA A 16 -9.19 4.26 7.66
C ALA A 16 -10.64 4.75 7.74
N ASP A 17 -11.15 5.30 6.63
CA ASP A 17 -12.44 6.01 6.58
C ASP A 17 -13.59 5.15 6.00
N CYS A 18 -13.30 3.95 5.48
CA CYS A 18 -14.32 3.04 4.96
C CYS A 18 -13.83 1.57 4.87
N ASP A 19 -14.73 0.66 4.48
CA ASP A 19 -14.44 -0.78 4.35
C ASP A 19 -13.59 -1.16 3.12
N ALA A 20 -13.16 -0.17 2.33
CA ALA A 20 -12.29 -0.43 1.20
C ALA A 20 -10.89 -0.86 1.64
N SER A 21 -10.22 -1.65 0.81
CA SER A 21 -8.81 -1.99 1.02
C SER A 21 -8.10 -2.18 -0.31
N TYR A 22 -6.83 -1.83 -0.34
CA TYR A 22 -5.93 -2.12 -1.44
C TYR A 22 -5.21 -3.44 -1.19
N VAL A 23 -5.14 -4.30 -2.20
CA VAL A 23 -4.31 -5.50 -2.20
C VAL A 23 -3.29 -5.37 -3.31
N GLY A 24 -2.02 -5.48 -2.96
CA GLY A 24 -0.90 -5.38 -3.89
C GLY A 24 0.05 -6.56 -3.72
N GLN A 25 0.83 -6.83 -4.76
CA GLN A 25 1.90 -7.81 -4.73
C GLN A 25 3.24 -7.11 -4.89
N THR A 26 4.26 -7.58 -4.18
CA THR A 26 5.63 -7.10 -4.40
C THR A 26 6.65 -8.22 -4.33
N LYS A 27 7.56 -8.23 -5.29
CA LYS A 27 8.77 -9.07 -5.28
C LYS A 27 9.90 -8.44 -4.47
N ARG A 28 9.80 -7.15 -4.14
CA ARG A 28 10.77 -6.39 -3.34
C ARG A 28 10.38 -6.44 -1.86
N ARG A 29 11.20 -5.84 -1.00
CA ARG A 29 10.85 -5.67 0.42
C ARG A 29 9.58 -4.85 0.55
N LEU A 30 8.64 -5.33 1.37
CA LEU A 30 7.36 -4.69 1.62
C LEU A 30 7.50 -3.21 2.05
N ASN A 31 8.47 -2.90 2.92
CA ASN A 31 8.81 -1.52 3.32
C ASN A 31 9.02 -0.58 2.11
N THR A 32 9.85 -1.02 1.16
CA THR A 32 10.20 -0.21 -0.01
C THR A 32 8.95 0.14 -0.81
N GLN A 33 8.09 -0.85 -1.03
CA GLN A 33 6.83 -0.67 -1.76
C GLN A 33 5.87 0.29 -1.04
N ILE A 34 5.72 0.14 0.29
CA ILE A 34 4.87 1.04 1.11
C ILE A 34 5.38 2.49 1.05
N THR A 35 6.69 2.67 1.17
CA THR A 35 7.32 4.00 1.14
C THR A 35 7.11 4.69 -0.21
N GLU A 36 7.25 3.94 -1.31
CA GLU A 36 6.98 4.45 -2.66
C GLU A 36 5.52 4.89 -2.82
N HIS A 37 4.55 4.08 -2.38
CA HIS A 37 3.14 4.47 -2.42
C HIS A 37 2.85 5.71 -1.59
N ARG A 38 3.41 5.82 -0.38
CA ARG A 38 3.25 7.00 0.47
C ARG A 38 3.82 8.26 -0.19
N ASN A 39 4.93 8.13 -0.92
CA ASN A 39 5.54 9.22 -1.66
C ASN A 39 4.76 9.57 -2.93
N ASP A 40 4.24 8.58 -3.65
CA ASP A 40 3.40 8.75 -4.84
C ASP A 40 2.17 9.59 -4.52
N ILE A 41 1.51 9.28 -3.41
CA ILE A 41 0.35 10.00 -2.92
C ILE A 41 0.66 11.46 -2.55
N LYS A 42 1.86 11.74 -2.07
CA LYS A 42 2.29 13.11 -1.73
C LYS A 42 2.64 13.93 -2.97
N LYS A 43 2.93 13.29 -4.10
CA LYS A 43 3.26 13.98 -5.34
C LYS A 43 1.97 14.50 -6.00
N ARG A 44 1.99 15.77 -6.41
CA ARG A 44 0.93 16.41 -7.20
C ARG A 44 1.10 16.23 -8.71
N THR A 45 2.14 15.51 -9.13
CA THR A 45 2.54 15.39 -10.54
C THR A 45 2.90 13.93 -10.85
N GLY A 46 2.50 13.45 -12.03
CA GLY A 46 2.71 12.07 -12.48
C GLY A 46 1.40 11.29 -12.67
N SER A 47 1.52 10.03 -13.11
CA SER A 47 0.39 9.11 -13.22
C SER A 47 0.12 8.49 -11.84
N PRO A 48 -1.02 8.79 -11.19
CA PRO A 48 -1.33 8.24 -9.88
C PRO A 48 -1.44 6.72 -9.96
N SER A 49 -0.79 6.01 -9.04
CA SER A 49 -1.11 4.62 -8.75
C SER A 49 -2.58 4.44 -8.33
N VAL A 50 -3.12 3.22 -8.45
CA VAL A 50 -4.51 2.91 -8.06
C VAL A 50 -4.82 3.34 -6.60
N ILE A 51 -3.82 3.29 -5.73
CA ILE A 51 -3.94 3.73 -4.33
C ILE A 51 -4.02 5.26 -4.23
N SER A 52 -3.25 6.00 -5.04
CA SER A 52 -3.30 7.47 -5.04
C SER A 52 -4.53 8.01 -5.73
N GLU A 53 -5.03 7.38 -6.80
CA GLU A 53 -6.29 7.76 -7.44
C GLU A 53 -7.49 7.64 -6.48
N ARG A 54 -7.56 6.55 -5.71
CA ARG A 54 -8.62 6.35 -4.71
C ARG A 54 -8.57 7.40 -3.60
N ARG A 55 -7.38 7.78 -3.13
CA ARG A 55 -7.28 8.87 -2.14
C ARG A 55 -7.70 10.21 -2.73
N VAL A 56 -7.21 10.57 -3.91
CA VAL A 56 -7.53 11.87 -4.54
C VAL A 56 -9.02 12.04 -4.76
N ASN A 57 -9.73 10.96 -5.12
CA ASN A 57 -11.16 11.01 -5.39
C ASN A 57 -12.05 11.06 -4.14
N PHE A 58 -11.56 10.58 -2.98
CA PHE A 58 -12.40 10.41 -1.78
C PHE A 58 -11.84 11.07 -0.51
N ASP A 59 -10.65 11.69 -0.57
CA ASP A 59 -9.90 12.24 0.56
C ASP A 59 -9.62 11.24 1.71
N HIS A 60 -9.76 9.93 1.43
CA HIS A 60 -9.57 8.89 2.45
C HIS A 60 -8.10 8.62 2.75
N GLU A 61 -7.80 8.34 4.01
CA GLU A 61 -6.48 7.92 4.45
C GLU A 61 -6.36 6.39 4.53
N PHE A 62 -5.17 5.88 4.21
CA PHE A 62 -4.85 4.46 4.32
C PHE A 62 -4.08 4.19 5.62
N LYS A 63 -4.31 3.02 6.21
CA LYS A 63 -3.62 2.57 7.44
C LYS A 63 -2.23 2.01 7.14
N TRP A 64 -1.28 2.91 6.84
CA TRP A 64 0.08 2.58 6.41
C TRP A 64 0.90 1.77 7.44
N ASP A 65 0.58 1.89 8.72
CA ASP A 65 1.28 1.16 9.79
C ASP A 65 0.65 -0.24 10.04
N GLU A 66 -0.60 -0.42 9.62
CA GLU A 66 -1.38 -1.64 9.83
C GLU A 66 -1.37 -2.60 8.62
N VAL A 67 -0.36 -2.51 7.75
CA VAL A 67 -0.26 -3.39 6.57
C VAL A 67 -0.25 -4.87 6.98
N GLN A 68 -1.07 -5.66 6.30
CA GLN A 68 -1.20 -7.10 6.51
C GLN A 68 -0.57 -7.86 5.34
N ILE A 69 0.08 -8.97 5.62
CA ILE A 69 0.52 -9.91 4.57
C ILE A 69 -0.57 -10.97 4.46
N VAL A 70 -1.18 -11.05 3.29
CA VAL A 70 -2.29 -11.98 3.01
C VAL A 70 -1.80 -13.28 2.40
N ASP A 71 -0.67 -13.23 1.68
CA ASP A 71 -0.05 -14.42 1.11
C ASP A 71 1.45 -14.22 0.90
N LYS A 72 2.19 -15.33 0.75
CA LYS A 72 3.61 -15.32 0.39
C LYS A 72 3.82 -16.28 -0.76
N GLU A 73 4.35 -15.75 -1.85
CA GLU A 73 4.72 -16.55 -3.01
C GLU A 73 6.00 -17.32 -2.64
N GLY A 74 5.88 -18.65 -2.60
CA GLY A 74 6.94 -19.61 -2.24
C GLY A 74 7.12 -20.66 -3.32
#